data_AF-E4WVX1-F1
#
_entry.id   AF-E4WVX1-F1
#
_cell.length_a   1.000
_cell.length_b   1.000
_cell.length_c   1.000
_cell.angle_alpha   90.00
_cell.angle_beta   90.00
_cell.angle_gamma   90.00
#
_symmetry.space_group_name_H-M   'P 1'
#
loop_
_entity.id
_entity.type
_entity.pdbx_description
1 polymer ?
#
loop_
_entity_poly.entity_id
_entity_poly.type
_entity_poly.pdbx_seq_one_letter_code
_entity_poly.pdbx_strand_id
1 'polypeptide(L)'
;MRGVNFLHSFGLVIYAQSNNNYVRFAAIGDWGGSDYIIFPDGNTFAQEFGAASMDRLCGEKECDFLLSLGDNFYTYGVTDVEDTRFHFTYELVYGKASEREVLKTLDFYQCLGNHDHKDNATAQVSVFKLLFFIFEVIYSNLMDTTFKLPELWYSFTIEKETFSMKMIMIDTMVMMNSRDTHQLPGYPERDYRAEQNAWLEEELASCDADYCLVSGHHPVYSVSTHGPTSALVETLQPLLEKYHVDAYLCGHDHNMQHWLHKRTHYFISGMGEIPNPNLKNMNHPLNPSESFDYFTILKPIQEEKLGILERLRN
;
A
#
# COMPACT_ATOMS: atom_id res chain seq x y z
N MET A 1 -23.36 -12.16 1.58
CA MET A 1 -23.03 -10.93 0.84
C MET A 1 -21.53 -10.69 0.97
N ARG A 2 -20.85 -10.50 -0.16
CA ARG A 2 -19.42 -10.13 -0.25
C ARG A 2 -19.38 -8.65 -0.63
N GLY A 3 -18.43 -7.88 -0.11
CA GLY A 3 -18.33 -6.45 -0.40
C GLY A 3 -17.11 -5.80 0.23
N VAL A 4 -16.68 -4.69 -0.38
CA VAL A 4 -15.62 -3.83 0.10
C VAL A 4 -16.20 -2.44 0.34
N ASN A 5 -16.16 -1.91 1.57
CA ASN A 5 -16.58 -0.52 1.80
C ASN A 5 -15.54 0.33 2.54
N PHE A 6 -15.86 1.61 2.67
CA PHE A 6 -14.95 2.71 3.00
C PHE A 6 -15.32 3.35 4.36
N LEU A 7 -14.34 3.74 5.19
CA LEU A 7 -14.53 4.82 6.19
C LEU A 7 -13.34 5.81 6.18
N HIS A 8 -13.61 7.12 6.23
CA HIS A 8 -12.63 8.20 5.97
C HIS A 8 -12.20 9.00 7.21
N SER A 9 -10.87 9.08 7.42
CA SER A 9 -10.11 10.25 7.91
C SER A 9 -8.60 10.03 7.65
N PHE A 10 -7.94 10.84 6.82
CA PHE A 10 -6.50 10.81 6.41
C PHE A 10 -5.84 9.47 6.00
N GLY A 11 -6.49 8.34 6.24
CA GLY A 11 -6.16 7.00 5.79
C GLY A 11 -7.43 6.30 5.31
N LEU A 12 -7.23 5.33 4.42
CA LEU A 12 -8.29 4.57 3.78
C LEU A 12 -8.50 3.26 4.55
N VAL A 13 -9.64 3.08 5.24
CA VAL A 13 -9.99 1.77 5.81
C VAL A 13 -10.81 0.98 4.80
N ILE A 14 -10.30 -0.21 4.46
CA ILE A 14 -10.87 -1.16 3.52
C ILE A 14 -11.27 -2.40 4.29
N TYR A 15 -12.35 -3.03 3.87
CA TYR A 15 -12.71 -4.33 4.40
C TYR A 15 -13.13 -5.31 3.32
N ALA A 16 -12.84 -6.59 3.52
CA ALA A 16 -13.47 -7.68 2.80
C ALA A 16 -14.42 -8.40 3.77
N GLN A 17 -15.60 -8.84 3.32
CA GLN A 17 -16.58 -9.47 4.20
C GLN A 17 -17.23 -10.74 3.64
N SER A 18 -17.63 -11.65 4.53
CA SER A 18 -18.51 -12.79 4.22
C SER A 18 -19.28 -13.19 5.48
N ASN A 19 -20.62 -13.30 5.40
CA ASN A 19 -21.49 -13.76 6.50
C ASN A 19 -21.18 -13.15 7.88
N ASN A 20 -21.05 -11.82 7.96
CA ASN A 20 -20.70 -11.04 9.15
C ASN A 20 -19.27 -11.24 9.70
N ASN A 21 -18.42 -12.01 9.01
CA ASN A 21 -16.98 -12.01 9.23
C ASN A 21 -16.32 -10.99 8.31
N TYR A 22 -15.27 -10.32 8.82
CA TYR A 22 -14.57 -9.26 8.12
C TYR A 22 -13.05 -9.49 8.18
N VAL A 23 -12.37 -9.11 7.11
CA VAL A 23 -10.96 -8.71 7.12
C VAL A 23 -10.96 -7.20 6.95
N ARG A 24 -10.31 -6.45 7.83
CA ARG A 24 -10.29 -4.98 7.82
C ARG A 24 -8.86 -4.50 7.89
N PHE A 25 -8.51 -3.51 7.08
CA PHE A 25 -7.16 -2.95 7.12
C PHE A 25 -7.18 -1.48 6.73
N ALA A 26 -6.24 -0.72 7.27
CA ALA A 26 -5.99 0.65 6.85
C ALA A 26 -4.85 0.68 5.82
N ALA A 27 -5.06 1.36 4.70
CA ALA A 27 -4.09 1.54 3.63
C ALA A 27 -3.66 3.01 3.53
N ILE A 28 -2.35 3.25 3.47
CA ILE A 28 -1.76 4.58 3.39
C ILE A 28 -0.47 4.53 2.55
N GLY A 29 -0.36 5.40 1.56
CA GLY A 29 0.87 5.66 0.81
C GLY A 29 1.45 7.01 1.18
N ASP A 30 2.70 7.23 0.79
CA ASP A 30 3.31 8.54 0.77
C ASP A 30 3.34 9.17 2.17
N TRP A 31 3.65 8.35 3.19
CA TRP A 31 3.63 8.73 4.60
C TRP A 31 5.02 9.02 5.18
N GLY A 32 6.08 8.89 4.37
CA GLY A 32 7.47 8.81 4.82
C GLY A 32 8.12 10.08 5.36
N GLY A 33 7.36 10.98 6.00
CA GLY A 33 7.87 12.20 6.61
C GLY A 33 8.52 13.15 5.60
N SER A 34 9.52 13.92 6.02
CA SER A 34 10.26 14.82 5.13
C SER A 34 11.73 14.93 5.54
N ASP A 35 12.63 15.07 4.56
CA ASP A 35 14.02 15.46 4.83
C ASP A 35 14.14 16.91 5.31
N TYR A 36 13.12 17.74 5.04
CA TYR A 36 13.05 19.11 5.50
C TYR A 36 12.51 19.13 6.94
N ILE A 37 13.44 19.10 7.88
CA ILE A 37 13.23 19.18 9.33
C ILE A 37 12.18 20.23 9.70
N ILE A 38 10.94 19.81 9.97
CA ILE A 38 9.92 20.65 10.64
C ILE A 38 9.86 20.32 12.14
N PHE A 39 10.26 19.10 12.53
CA PHE A 39 10.42 18.69 13.93
C PHE A 39 11.81 18.05 14.16
N PRO A 40 12.36 18.07 15.39
CA PRO A 40 13.70 17.55 15.69
C PRO A 40 13.92 16.07 15.37
N ASP A 41 12.83 15.34 15.15
CA ASP A 41 12.73 13.92 14.79
C ASP A 41 12.50 13.68 13.28
N GLY A 42 12.31 14.71 12.45
CA GLY A 42 12.14 14.56 10.99
C GLY A 42 10.75 14.12 10.54
N ASN A 43 9.78 14.03 11.45
CA ASN A 43 8.38 13.73 11.12
C ASN A 43 7.65 14.99 10.64
N THR A 44 6.47 14.82 10.03
CA THR A 44 5.62 15.96 9.63
C THR A 44 4.29 15.95 10.39
N PHE A 45 3.65 17.11 10.51
CA PHE A 45 2.32 17.20 11.13
C PHE A 45 1.31 16.33 10.40
N ALA A 46 1.40 16.24 9.07
CA ALA A 46 0.51 15.42 8.27
C ALA A 46 0.67 13.92 8.58
N GLN A 47 1.91 13.45 8.67
CA GLN A 47 2.23 12.08 9.05
C GLN A 47 1.68 11.73 10.44
N GLU A 48 1.97 12.55 11.45
CA GLU A 48 1.49 12.33 12.82
C GLU A 48 -0.03 12.38 12.93
N PHE A 49 -0.67 13.30 12.21
CA PHE A 49 -2.13 13.39 12.17
C PHE A 49 -2.76 12.19 11.46
N GLY A 50 -2.14 11.74 10.35
CA GLY A 50 -2.55 10.54 9.62
C GLY A 50 -2.47 9.29 10.49
N ALA A 51 -1.34 9.09 11.18
CA ALA A 51 -1.15 8.02 12.14
C ALA A 51 -2.19 8.06 13.28
N ALA A 52 -2.45 9.24 13.85
CA ALA A 52 -3.50 9.42 14.87
C ALA A 52 -4.90 9.00 14.39
N SER A 53 -5.22 9.40 13.16
CA SER A 53 -6.50 9.11 12.53
C SER A 53 -6.66 7.62 12.26
N MET A 54 -5.60 6.97 11.74
CA MET A 54 -5.57 5.52 11.53
C MET A 54 -5.69 4.75 12.84
N ASP A 55 -4.99 5.16 13.91
CA ASP A 55 -5.03 4.50 15.22
C ASP A 55 -6.46 4.47 15.78
N ARG A 56 -7.12 5.63 15.77
CA ARG A 56 -8.51 5.76 16.18
C ARG A 56 -9.44 4.90 15.33
N LEU A 57 -9.34 5.02 14.00
CA LEU A 57 -10.21 4.28 13.08
C LEU A 57 -10.04 2.76 13.24
N CYS A 58 -8.80 2.30 13.37
CA CYS A 58 -8.53 0.87 13.55
C CYS A 58 -8.96 0.36 14.92
N GLY A 59 -8.94 1.19 15.97
CA GLY A 59 -9.55 0.86 17.25
C GLY A 59 -11.07 0.75 17.18
N GLU A 60 -11.74 1.67 16.46
CA GLU A 60 -13.20 1.66 16.29
C GLU A 60 -13.70 0.54 15.37
N LYS A 61 -12.90 0.17 14.36
CA LYS A 61 -13.28 -0.83 13.34
C LYS A 61 -12.66 -2.19 13.55
N GLU A 62 -11.72 -2.34 14.47
CA GLU A 62 -10.96 -3.57 14.70
C GLU A 62 -10.23 -4.00 13.41
N CYS A 63 -9.26 -3.21 12.98
CA CYS A 63 -8.39 -3.58 11.86
C CYS A 63 -7.58 -4.84 12.21
N ASP A 64 -7.37 -5.71 11.21
CA ASP A 64 -6.50 -6.88 11.28
C ASP A 64 -5.04 -6.55 10.96
N PHE A 65 -4.79 -5.57 10.08
CA PHE A 65 -3.45 -5.15 9.67
C PHE A 65 -3.44 -3.74 9.06
N LEU A 66 -2.25 -3.23 8.75
CA LEU A 66 -2.00 -1.99 8.02
C LEU A 66 -1.27 -2.28 6.71
N LEU A 67 -1.50 -1.46 5.68
CA LEU A 67 -0.93 -1.63 4.35
C LEU A 67 -0.27 -0.33 3.88
N SER A 68 1.04 -0.39 3.60
CA SER A 68 1.74 0.72 2.97
C SER A 68 1.58 0.63 1.46
N LEU A 69 1.40 1.78 0.83
CA LEU A 69 1.35 1.92 -0.63
C LEU A 69 2.63 2.59 -1.19
N GLY A 70 3.74 2.52 -0.46
CA GLY A 70 5.06 3.00 -0.89
C GLY A 70 5.35 4.45 -0.54
N ASP A 71 6.57 4.87 -0.85
CA ASP A 71 7.19 6.13 -0.40
C ASP A 71 7.25 6.19 1.14
N ASN A 72 7.88 5.16 1.69
CA ASN A 72 8.00 4.93 3.13
C ASN A 72 8.97 5.91 3.79
N PHE A 73 9.97 6.39 3.04
CA PHE A 73 10.93 7.38 3.53
C PHE A 73 11.25 8.43 2.45
N TYR A 74 10.64 9.61 2.57
CA TYR A 74 10.98 10.76 1.73
C TYR A 74 12.30 11.37 2.16
N THR A 75 13.14 11.91 1.27
CA THR A 75 12.99 12.01 -0.20
C THR A 75 13.85 10.99 -0.94
N TYR A 76 14.84 10.39 -0.28
CA TYR A 76 15.83 9.50 -0.89
C TYR A 76 15.85 8.11 -0.23
N GLY A 77 14.78 7.69 0.44
CA GLY A 77 14.75 6.39 1.10
C GLY A 77 15.63 6.39 2.36
N VAL A 78 16.37 5.30 2.54
CA VAL A 78 17.30 5.07 3.65
C VAL A 78 18.66 4.64 3.10
N THR A 79 19.73 4.84 3.86
CA THR A 79 21.10 4.50 3.41
C THR A 79 21.47 3.03 3.66
N ASP A 80 21.05 2.48 4.79
CA ASP A 80 21.37 1.13 5.26
C ASP A 80 20.43 0.70 6.39
N VAL A 81 20.69 -0.46 7.00
CA VAL A 81 19.84 -1.04 8.06
C VAL A 81 19.94 -0.32 9.41
N GLU A 82 20.92 0.55 9.60
CA GLU A 82 21.15 1.34 10.82
C GLU A 82 20.63 2.78 10.67
N ASP A 83 20.05 3.14 9.52
CA ASP A 83 19.52 4.48 9.27
C ASP A 83 18.49 4.86 10.34
N THR A 84 18.75 5.99 11.02
CA THR A 84 17.90 6.49 12.10
C THR A 84 16.47 6.81 11.66
N ARG A 85 16.22 6.94 10.35
CA ARG A 85 14.88 7.08 9.78
C ARG A 85 13.94 5.93 10.15
N PHE A 86 14.43 4.70 10.28
CA PHE A 86 13.61 3.58 10.78
C PHE A 86 13.07 3.88 12.18
N HIS A 87 13.88 4.51 13.04
CA HIS A 87 13.43 4.85 14.37
C HIS A 87 12.46 6.03 14.37
N PHE A 88 12.87 7.16 13.79
CA PHE A 88 12.10 8.39 13.94
C PHE A 88 10.86 8.44 13.05
N THR A 89 10.98 8.04 11.77
CA THR A 89 9.89 8.10 10.79
C THR A 89 8.93 6.93 10.92
N TYR A 90 9.40 5.77 11.38
CA TYR A 90 8.56 4.57 11.49
C TYR A 90 8.28 4.17 12.95
N GLU A 91 9.29 3.80 13.74
CA GLU A 91 9.07 3.19 15.06
C GLU A 91 8.31 4.10 16.03
N LEU A 92 8.63 5.40 16.06
CA LEU A 92 7.93 6.35 16.95
C LEU A 92 6.52 6.70 16.48
N VAL A 93 6.19 6.52 15.20
CA VAL A 93 4.91 6.95 14.61
C VAL A 93 3.91 5.79 14.46
N TYR A 94 4.38 4.64 13.98
CA TYR A 94 3.56 3.48 13.64
C TYR A 94 4.02 2.19 14.34
N GLY A 95 5.31 2.10 14.68
CA GLY A 95 5.93 0.89 15.20
C GLY A 95 5.75 0.65 16.69
N LYS A 96 6.56 -0.26 17.24
CA LYS A 96 6.44 -0.75 18.62
C LYS A 96 6.75 0.33 19.66
N ALA A 97 7.60 1.30 19.30
CA ALA A 97 7.96 2.42 20.17
C ALA A 97 6.93 3.57 20.16
N SER A 98 5.88 3.46 19.35
CA SER A 98 4.89 4.51 19.20
C SER A 98 3.92 4.61 20.38
N GLU A 99 3.38 5.81 20.61
CA GLU A 99 2.27 6.07 21.53
C GLU A 99 0.89 5.64 20.97
N ARG A 100 0.83 5.15 19.71
CA ARG A 100 -0.39 4.64 19.07
C ARG A 100 -0.77 3.27 19.60
N GLU A 101 -1.75 3.21 20.49
CA GLU A 101 -2.13 1.99 21.22
C GLU A 101 -2.57 0.84 20.30
N VAL A 102 -3.24 1.15 19.19
CA VAL A 102 -3.72 0.15 18.23
C VAL A 102 -2.64 -0.14 17.19
N LEU A 103 -2.10 0.89 16.54
CA LEU A 103 -1.18 0.67 15.40
C LEU A 103 0.06 -0.13 15.78
N LYS A 104 0.65 0.12 16.96
CA LYS A 104 1.84 -0.61 17.45
C LYS A 104 1.61 -2.13 17.61
N THR A 105 0.36 -2.58 17.59
CA THR A 105 -0.03 -3.99 17.70
C THR A 105 -0.29 -4.67 16.36
N LEU A 106 -0.46 -3.89 15.28
CA LEU A 106 -0.85 -4.40 13.97
C LEU A 106 0.37 -4.57 13.07
N ASP A 107 0.41 -5.66 12.32
CA ASP A 107 1.40 -5.83 11.25
C ASP A 107 1.14 -4.78 10.16
N PHE A 108 2.22 -4.11 9.74
CA PHE A 108 2.22 -3.09 8.71
C PHE A 108 2.99 -3.61 7.50
N TYR A 109 2.24 -4.13 6.52
CA TYR A 109 2.78 -4.71 5.29
C TYR A 109 3.22 -3.62 4.33
N GLN A 110 4.49 -3.65 3.94
CA GLN A 110 5.14 -2.56 3.24
C GLN A 110 5.13 -2.74 1.72
N CYS A 111 4.97 -1.64 0.99
CA CYS A 111 5.25 -1.56 -0.44
C CYS A 111 6.41 -0.57 -0.63
N LEU A 112 7.20 -0.70 -1.68
CA LEU A 112 8.25 0.27 -2.02
C LEU A 112 7.75 1.25 -3.09
N GLY A 113 8.05 2.52 -2.90
CA GLY A 113 7.78 3.61 -3.84
C GLY A 113 9.02 4.17 -4.52
N ASN A 114 8.83 5.19 -5.35
CA ASN A 114 9.95 5.74 -6.11
C ASN A 114 10.96 6.50 -5.24
N HIS A 115 10.56 7.02 -4.07
CA HIS A 115 11.50 7.64 -3.14
C HIS A 115 12.35 6.62 -2.40
N ASP A 116 11.79 5.44 -2.12
CA ASP A 116 12.50 4.34 -1.44
C ASP A 116 13.65 3.78 -2.29
N HIS A 117 13.48 3.76 -3.61
CA HIS A 117 14.47 3.24 -4.58
C HIS A 117 15.62 4.21 -4.88
N LYS A 118 15.54 5.48 -4.47
CA LYS A 118 16.58 6.48 -4.84
C LYS A 118 17.93 6.25 -4.16
N ASP A 119 17.95 5.56 -3.02
CA ASP A 119 19.17 5.15 -2.33
C ASP A 119 19.12 3.62 -2.12
N ASN A 120 18.83 3.14 -0.91
CA ASN A 120 18.95 1.72 -0.60
C ASN A 120 17.61 1.06 -0.24
N ALA A 121 16.78 0.78 -1.26
CA ALA A 121 15.52 0.04 -1.06
C ALA A 121 15.71 -1.34 -0.41
N THR A 122 16.84 -2.01 -0.68
CA THR A 122 17.11 -3.33 -0.11
C THR A 122 17.47 -3.29 1.37
N ALA A 123 17.85 -2.13 1.92
CA ALA A 123 17.99 -1.94 3.35
C ALA A 123 16.64 -2.11 4.08
N GLN A 124 15.53 -1.64 3.49
CA GLN A 124 14.19 -1.82 4.09
C GLN A 124 13.81 -3.30 4.16
N VAL A 125 14.11 -4.08 3.11
CA VAL A 125 13.95 -5.55 3.11
C VAL A 125 14.87 -6.20 4.15
N SER A 126 16.11 -5.73 4.22
CA SER A 126 17.15 -6.30 5.09
C SER A 126 16.88 -6.06 6.57
N VAL A 127 16.34 -4.88 6.95
CA VAL A 127 15.91 -4.60 8.33
C VAL A 127 14.85 -5.61 8.76
N PHE A 128 13.83 -5.86 7.94
CA PHE A 128 12.83 -6.87 8.26
C PHE A 128 13.47 -8.27 8.42
N LYS A 129 14.31 -8.71 7.47
CA LYS A 129 14.96 -10.02 7.53
C LYS A 129 15.87 -10.17 8.75
N LEU A 130 16.60 -9.11 9.11
CA LEU A 130 17.48 -9.09 10.28
C LEU A 130 16.68 -9.22 11.57
N LEU A 131 15.65 -8.40 11.75
CA LEU A 131 14.76 -8.47 12.91
C LEU A 131 14.04 -9.82 12.97
N PHE A 132 13.58 -10.32 11.82
CA PHE A 132 12.94 -11.62 11.73
C PHE A 132 13.87 -12.75 12.21
N PHE A 133 15.11 -12.77 11.70
CA PHE A 133 16.12 -13.75 12.12
C PHE A 133 16.42 -13.66 13.61
N ILE A 134 16.63 -12.45 14.15
CA ILE A 134 16.92 -12.26 15.56
C ILE A 134 15.76 -12.77 16.42
N PHE A 135 14.52 -12.36 16.14
CA PHE A 135 13.40 -12.63 17.03
C PHE A 135 12.78 -14.02 16.88
N GLU A 136 12.67 -14.53 15.65
CA GLU A 136 12.13 -15.88 15.43
C GLU A 136 13.14 -16.94 15.87
N VAL A 137 14.37 -16.84 15.34
CA VAL A 137 15.35 -17.91 15.43
C VAL A 137 16.06 -17.89 16.78
N ILE A 138 16.36 -16.70 17.33
CA ILE A 138 17.12 -16.59 18.58
C ILE A 138 16.17 -16.51 19.79
N TYR A 139 15.08 -15.75 19.70
CA TYR A 139 14.20 -15.46 20.85
C TYR A 139 12.90 -16.30 20.91
N SER A 140 12.73 -17.30 20.05
CA SER A 140 11.59 -18.25 20.10
C SER A 140 10.22 -17.59 19.96
N ASN A 141 9.96 -17.01 18.78
CA ASN A 141 8.64 -16.53 18.31
C ASN A 141 8.08 -15.26 18.99
N LEU A 142 8.95 -14.36 19.44
CA LEU A 142 8.56 -13.01 19.85
C LEU A 142 8.87 -12.02 18.72
N MET A 143 8.14 -12.11 17.60
CA MET A 143 8.24 -11.11 16.52
C MET A 143 7.98 -9.70 17.07
N ASP A 144 9.05 -8.96 17.31
CA ASP A 144 8.99 -7.61 17.88
C ASP A 144 9.16 -6.52 16.81
N THR A 145 8.61 -6.76 15.63
CA THR A 145 8.47 -5.72 14.61
C THR A 145 7.16 -5.84 13.87
N THR A 146 6.51 -4.68 13.70
CA THR A 146 5.33 -4.52 12.86
C THR A 146 5.71 -4.20 11.41
N PHE A 147 6.96 -3.86 11.09
CA PHE A 147 7.39 -3.52 9.72
C PHE A 147 7.57 -4.79 8.89
N LYS A 148 6.58 -5.16 8.07
CA LYS A 148 6.64 -6.41 7.27
C LYS A 148 7.03 -6.13 5.82
N LEU A 149 8.27 -6.43 5.46
CA LEU A 149 8.78 -6.34 4.08
C LEU A 149 9.71 -7.52 3.76
N PRO A 150 9.17 -8.72 3.46
CA PRO A 150 9.96 -9.93 3.29
C PRO A 150 10.82 -9.93 2.01
N GLU A 151 10.34 -9.32 0.93
CA GLU A 151 11.03 -9.19 -0.35
C GLU A 151 10.53 -7.92 -1.08
N LEU A 152 11.17 -7.55 -2.18
CA LEU A 152 10.77 -6.41 -3.04
C LEU A 152 9.31 -6.54 -3.52
N TRP A 153 8.90 -7.76 -3.86
CA TRP A 153 7.52 -8.15 -4.16
C TRP A 153 7.22 -9.48 -3.48
N TYR A 154 6.01 -9.63 -2.96
CA TYR A 154 5.62 -10.78 -2.14
C TYR A 154 4.11 -10.88 -2.04
N SER A 155 3.58 -11.99 -1.53
CA SER A 155 2.15 -12.13 -1.26
C SER A 155 1.91 -12.72 0.13
N PHE A 156 0.71 -12.48 0.65
CA PHE A 156 0.24 -13.10 1.88
C PHE A 156 -1.26 -13.34 1.81
N THR A 157 -1.73 -14.32 2.59
CA THR A 157 -3.15 -14.67 2.67
C THR A 157 -3.64 -14.50 4.10
N ILE A 158 -4.75 -13.80 4.26
CA ILE A 158 -5.49 -13.73 5.51
C ILE A 158 -6.65 -14.72 5.45
N GLU A 159 -6.60 -15.71 6.33
CA GLU A 159 -7.63 -16.74 6.48
C GLU A 159 -8.61 -16.33 7.59
N LYS A 160 -9.91 -16.37 7.30
CA LYS A 160 -10.99 -16.32 8.29
C LYS A 160 -11.78 -17.62 8.20
N GLU A 161 -12.57 -17.93 9.22
CA GLU A 161 -13.32 -19.21 9.29
C GLU A 161 -14.21 -19.50 8.07
N THR A 162 -14.63 -18.46 7.35
CA THR A 162 -15.64 -18.55 6.28
C THR A 162 -15.20 -18.02 4.92
N PHE A 163 -14.02 -17.39 4.86
CA PHE A 163 -13.46 -16.88 3.61
C PHE A 163 -11.98 -16.52 3.78
N SER A 164 -11.28 -16.38 2.66
CA SER A 164 -9.89 -15.92 2.63
C SER A 164 -9.66 -14.72 1.72
N MET A 165 -8.62 -13.94 2.00
CA MET A 165 -8.20 -12.81 1.18
C MET A 165 -6.72 -12.90 0.89
N LYS A 166 -6.33 -12.94 -0.39
CA LYS A 166 -4.94 -12.86 -0.83
C LYS A 166 -4.59 -11.42 -1.19
N MET A 167 -3.47 -10.94 -0.65
CA MET A 167 -2.85 -9.67 -1.01
C MET A 167 -1.55 -9.96 -1.76
N ILE A 168 -1.40 -9.41 -2.96
CA ILE A 168 -0.20 -9.52 -3.80
C ILE A 168 0.45 -8.14 -3.86
N MET A 169 1.64 -8.02 -3.30
CA MET A 169 2.44 -6.79 -3.24
C MET A 169 3.44 -6.80 -4.39
N ILE A 170 3.38 -5.81 -5.26
CA ILE A 170 4.27 -5.66 -6.43
C ILE A 170 5.16 -4.43 -6.29
N ASP A 171 6.36 -4.51 -6.86
CA ASP A 171 7.24 -3.36 -7.03
C ASP A 171 7.00 -2.71 -8.39
N THR A 172 6.28 -1.59 -8.38
CA THR A 172 5.97 -0.87 -9.62
C THR A 172 7.21 -0.22 -10.26
N MET A 173 8.27 0.10 -9.51
CA MET A 173 9.52 0.60 -10.08
C MET A 173 10.20 -0.48 -10.94
N VAL A 174 10.14 -1.73 -10.48
CA VAL A 174 10.59 -2.89 -11.27
C VAL A 174 9.75 -3.02 -12.53
N MET A 175 8.41 -3.02 -12.45
CA MET A 175 7.54 -3.15 -13.64
C MET A 175 7.83 -2.10 -14.72
N MET A 176 8.09 -0.85 -14.28
CA MET A 176 8.38 0.27 -15.17
C MET A 176 9.82 0.31 -15.70
N ASN A 177 10.68 -0.64 -15.30
CA ASN A 177 12.10 -0.66 -15.63
C ASN A 177 12.85 0.59 -15.16
N SER A 178 12.58 1.09 -13.95
CA SER A 178 13.33 2.23 -13.43
C SER A 178 14.81 1.87 -13.33
N ARG A 179 15.69 2.82 -13.66
CA ARG A 179 17.15 2.66 -13.52
C ARG A 179 17.57 2.40 -12.08
N ASP A 180 16.80 2.94 -11.14
CA ASP A 180 17.04 2.81 -9.70
C ASP A 180 16.92 1.33 -9.23
N THR A 181 16.28 0.47 -10.04
CA THR A 181 16.13 -0.96 -9.73
C THR A 181 17.23 -1.85 -10.33
N HIS A 182 18.14 -1.30 -11.13
CA HIS A 182 19.17 -2.10 -11.80
C HIS A 182 20.38 -2.37 -10.90
N GLN A 183 20.64 -1.51 -9.93
CA GLN A 183 21.84 -1.57 -9.07
C GLN A 183 21.49 -1.62 -7.59
N LEU A 184 20.56 -2.51 -7.24
CA LEU A 184 20.11 -2.70 -5.86
C LEU A 184 21.22 -3.33 -5.00
N PRO A 185 21.64 -2.70 -3.88
CA PRO A 185 22.68 -3.26 -3.02
C PRO A 185 22.33 -4.67 -2.54
N GLY A 186 23.27 -5.62 -2.68
CA GLY A 186 23.05 -7.02 -2.29
C GLY A 186 22.29 -7.87 -3.33
N TYR A 187 21.92 -7.31 -4.48
CA TYR A 187 21.20 -7.97 -5.55
C TYR A 187 22.04 -7.94 -6.87
N PRO A 188 21.94 -8.96 -7.76
CA PRO A 188 22.67 -8.96 -9.02
C PRO A 188 22.25 -7.82 -9.97
N GLU A 189 23.20 -7.12 -10.59
CA GLU A 189 22.85 -6.06 -11.56
C GLU A 189 22.16 -6.64 -12.81
N ARG A 190 20.83 -6.46 -12.93
CA ARG A 190 20.01 -6.91 -14.06
C ARG A 190 18.62 -6.26 -14.09
N ASP A 191 17.90 -6.51 -15.19
CA ASP A 191 16.47 -6.19 -15.32
C ASP A 191 15.61 -7.28 -14.65
N TYR A 192 14.83 -6.88 -13.64
CA TYR A 192 13.98 -7.76 -12.85
C TYR A 192 12.54 -7.92 -13.37
N ARG A 193 12.16 -7.20 -14.45
CA ARG A 193 10.77 -7.22 -14.96
C ARG A 193 10.26 -8.59 -15.31
N ALA A 194 11.07 -9.37 -16.03
CA ALA A 194 10.65 -10.70 -16.47
C ALA A 194 10.35 -11.62 -15.28
N GLU A 195 11.13 -11.49 -14.20
CA GLU A 195 10.97 -12.27 -12.98
C GLU A 195 9.71 -11.87 -12.22
N GLN A 196 9.54 -10.58 -11.91
CA GLN A 196 8.35 -10.13 -11.19
C GLN A 196 7.08 -10.35 -12.01
N ASN A 197 7.09 -10.10 -13.33
CA ASN A 197 5.90 -10.26 -14.16
C ASN A 197 5.47 -11.74 -14.27
N ALA A 198 6.44 -12.66 -14.38
CA ALA A 198 6.15 -14.09 -14.39
C ALA A 198 5.60 -14.55 -13.04
N TRP A 199 6.23 -14.11 -11.94
CA TRP A 199 5.77 -14.40 -10.58
C TRP A 199 4.36 -13.84 -10.33
N LEU A 200 4.08 -12.59 -10.72
CA LEU A 200 2.77 -11.97 -10.58
C LEU A 200 1.69 -12.77 -11.34
N GLU A 201 1.96 -13.16 -12.58
CA GLU A 201 1.00 -13.95 -13.36
C GLU A 201 0.73 -15.33 -12.71
N GLU A 202 1.75 -15.96 -12.12
CA GLU A 202 1.61 -17.20 -11.34
C GLU A 202 0.77 -16.99 -10.06
N GLU A 203 1.05 -15.95 -9.28
CA GLU A 203 0.30 -15.62 -8.06
C GLU A 203 -1.17 -15.32 -8.33
N LEU A 204 -1.46 -14.66 -9.45
CA LEU A 204 -2.81 -14.36 -9.92
C LEU A 204 -3.53 -15.61 -10.44
N ALA A 205 -2.84 -16.43 -11.24
CA ALA A 205 -3.40 -17.67 -11.78
C ALA A 205 -3.71 -18.71 -10.70
N SER A 206 -2.95 -18.70 -9.60
CA SER A 206 -3.11 -19.57 -8.44
C SER A 206 -3.92 -18.94 -7.29
N CYS A 207 -4.56 -17.80 -7.52
CA CYS A 207 -5.32 -17.10 -6.48
C CYS A 207 -6.67 -17.81 -6.21
N ASP A 208 -6.65 -18.80 -5.33
CA ASP A 208 -7.84 -19.53 -4.88
C ASP A 208 -8.62 -18.83 -3.74
N ALA A 209 -8.14 -17.67 -3.30
CA ALA A 209 -8.78 -16.90 -2.24
C ALA A 209 -10.13 -16.32 -2.65
N ASP A 210 -11.00 -16.07 -1.68
CA ASP A 210 -12.32 -15.50 -1.95
C ASP A 210 -12.27 -14.07 -2.47
N TYR A 211 -11.23 -13.34 -2.07
CA TYR A 211 -10.85 -12.02 -2.55
C TYR A 211 -9.38 -12.01 -2.97
N CYS A 212 -9.11 -11.49 -4.16
CA CYS A 212 -7.76 -11.31 -4.68
C CYS A 212 -7.46 -9.82 -4.88
N LEU A 213 -6.50 -9.30 -4.14
CA LEU A 213 -6.11 -7.89 -4.16
C LEU A 213 -4.66 -7.76 -4.60
N VAL A 214 -4.36 -6.69 -5.34
CA VAL A 214 -3.00 -6.33 -5.75
C VAL A 214 -2.67 -4.94 -5.20
N SER A 215 -1.47 -4.74 -4.71
CA SER A 215 -1.00 -3.45 -4.22
C SER A 215 0.36 -3.10 -4.83
N GLY A 216 0.54 -1.85 -5.21
CA GLY A 216 1.79 -1.31 -5.76
C GLY A 216 1.81 0.21 -5.65
N HIS A 217 2.97 0.85 -5.73
CA HIS A 217 3.05 2.29 -5.47
C HIS A 217 2.37 3.17 -6.53
N HIS A 218 2.66 2.96 -7.81
CA HIS A 218 2.18 3.86 -8.88
C HIS A 218 0.74 3.54 -9.33
N PRO A 219 -0.07 4.55 -9.69
CA PRO A 219 -1.44 4.34 -10.15
C PRO A 219 -1.49 3.81 -11.59
N VAL A 220 -2.38 2.85 -11.85
CA VAL A 220 -2.80 2.52 -13.23
C VAL A 220 -3.57 3.70 -13.82
N TYR A 221 -4.56 4.19 -13.08
CA TYR A 221 -5.39 5.34 -13.45
C TYR A 221 -5.28 6.43 -12.39
N SER A 222 -5.21 7.68 -12.81
CA SER A 222 -5.24 8.82 -11.90
C SER A 222 -5.56 10.11 -12.66
N VAL A 223 -6.29 11.01 -12.03
CA VAL A 223 -6.54 12.37 -12.56
C VAL A 223 -5.64 13.43 -11.95
N SER A 224 -4.74 13.05 -11.05
CA SER A 224 -3.90 13.96 -10.27
C SER A 224 -2.69 14.44 -11.08
N THR A 225 -1.68 15.04 -10.45
CA THR A 225 -0.51 15.64 -11.10
C THR A 225 0.32 14.65 -11.91
N HIS A 226 0.52 13.42 -11.42
CA HIS A 226 1.26 12.39 -12.14
C HIS A 226 0.40 11.77 -13.22
N GLY A 227 -0.83 11.37 -12.88
CA GLY A 227 -1.79 10.81 -13.83
C GLY A 227 -1.61 9.31 -14.03
N PRO A 228 -2.23 8.72 -15.06
CA PRO A 228 -2.14 7.28 -15.30
C PRO A 228 -0.73 6.87 -15.72
N THR A 229 -0.24 5.76 -15.17
CA THR A 229 1.08 5.23 -15.51
C THR A 229 0.99 4.35 -16.75
N SER A 230 1.43 4.86 -17.91
CA SER A 230 1.29 4.17 -19.20
C SER A 230 1.84 2.74 -19.21
N ALA A 231 3.01 2.51 -18.60
CA ALA A 231 3.58 1.18 -18.48
C ALA A 231 2.64 0.21 -17.73
N LEU A 232 2.01 0.66 -16.63
CA LEU A 232 1.08 -0.18 -15.86
C LEU A 232 -0.27 -0.38 -16.58
N VAL A 233 -0.74 0.61 -17.35
CA VAL A 233 -1.90 0.44 -18.23
C VAL A 233 -1.61 -0.63 -19.29
N GLU A 234 -0.37 -0.72 -19.79
CA GLU A 234 0.02 -1.70 -20.79
C GLU A 234 0.31 -3.09 -20.21
N THR A 235 0.91 -3.18 -19.02
CA THR A 235 1.42 -4.46 -18.49
C THR A 235 0.62 -5.02 -17.31
N LEU A 236 0.13 -4.17 -16.40
CA LEU A 236 -0.55 -4.60 -15.19
C LEU A 236 -2.05 -4.73 -15.41
N GLN A 237 -2.67 -3.69 -15.98
CA GLN A 237 -4.12 -3.63 -16.18
C GLN A 237 -4.69 -4.86 -16.92
N PRO A 238 -4.07 -5.39 -18.00
CA PRO A 238 -4.59 -6.58 -18.67
C PRO A 238 -4.56 -7.82 -17.78
N LEU A 239 -3.57 -7.94 -16.89
CA LEU A 239 -3.47 -9.06 -15.95
C LEU A 239 -4.56 -8.97 -14.88
N LEU A 240 -4.78 -7.77 -14.31
CA LEU A 240 -5.84 -7.55 -13.31
C LEU A 240 -7.21 -7.97 -13.85
N GLU A 241 -7.50 -7.64 -15.11
CA GLU A 241 -8.76 -7.99 -15.77
C GLU A 241 -8.85 -9.48 -16.12
N LYS A 242 -7.78 -10.05 -16.69
CA LYS A 242 -7.70 -11.46 -17.10
C LYS A 242 -7.97 -12.40 -15.92
N TYR A 243 -7.42 -12.08 -14.75
CA TYR A 243 -7.57 -12.88 -13.53
C TYR A 243 -8.66 -12.37 -12.58
N HIS A 244 -9.43 -11.38 -13.01
CA HIS A 244 -10.58 -10.83 -12.28
C HIS A 244 -10.25 -10.37 -10.85
N VAL A 245 -9.11 -9.69 -10.70
CA VAL A 245 -8.69 -9.07 -9.44
C VAL A 245 -9.78 -8.12 -8.94
N ASP A 246 -10.09 -8.21 -7.64
CA ASP A 246 -11.17 -7.44 -7.04
C ASP A 246 -10.75 -5.97 -6.83
N ALA A 247 -9.52 -5.73 -6.39
CA ALA A 247 -8.98 -4.38 -6.22
C ALA A 247 -7.48 -4.25 -6.48
N TYR A 248 -7.09 -3.12 -7.06
CA TYR A 248 -5.73 -2.59 -7.10
C TYR A 248 -5.61 -1.38 -6.15
N LEU A 249 -4.60 -1.36 -5.30
CA LEU A 249 -4.36 -0.30 -4.31
C LEU A 249 -3.01 0.36 -4.58
N CYS A 250 -2.96 1.69 -4.51
CA CYS A 250 -1.74 2.46 -4.79
C CYS A 250 -1.69 3.83 -4.11
N GLY A 251 -0.51 4.45 -4.14
CA GLY A 251 -0.25 5.79 -3.63
C GLY A 251 0.24 6.71 -4.76
N HIS A 252 1.40 7.33 -4.57
CA HIS A 252 2.17 8.17 -5.49
C HIS A 252 1.52 9.52 -5.81
N ASP A 253 0.26 9.51 -6.24
CA ASP A 253 -0.51 10.72 -6.35
C ASP A 253 -1.09 11.09 -4.97
N HIS A 254 -0.73 12.28 -4.49
CA HIS A 254 -1.01 12.71 -3.12
C HIS A 254 -2.47 13.09 -2.84
N ASN A 255 -3.41 12.22 -3.18
CA ASN A 255 -4.84 12.36 -2.90
C ASN A 255 -5.51 10.99 -2.79
N MET A 256 -6.83 11.01 -2.67
CA MET A 256 -7.65 9.81 -2.62
C MET A 256 -8.57 9.75 -3.84
N GLN A 257 -8.57 8.60 -4.50
CA GLN A 257 -9.39 8.35 -5.69
C GLN A 257 -9.95 6.93 -5.64
N HIS A 258 -11.12 6.75 -6.22
CA HIS A 258 -11.68 5.44 -6.52
C HIS A 258 -12.13 5.41 -7.98
N TRP A 259 -11.74 4.34 -8.66
CA TRP A 259 -12.18 4.00 -9.99
C TRP A 259 -12.78 2.61 -9.98
N LEU A 260 -13.81 2.41 -10.80
CA LEU A 260 -14.26 1.08 -11.18
C LEU A 260 -14.10 0.96 -12.69
N HIS A 261 -13.26 0.03 -13.14
CA HIS A 261 -13.11 -0.28 -14.56
C HIS A 261 -13.38 -1.76 -14.78
N LYS A 262 -14.38 -2.06 -15.59
CA LYS A 262 -14.96 -3.40 -15.75
C LYS A 262 -15.40 -3.97 -14.40
N ARG A 263 -14.59 -4.85 -13.80
CA ARG A 263 -14.87 -5.45 -12.48
C ARG A 263 -13.86 -5.04 -11.40
N THR A 264 -12.71 -4.49 -11.78
CA THR A 264 -11.63 -4.20 -10.84
C THR A 264 -11.79 -2.79 -10.28
N HIS A 265 -11.69 -2.69 -8.95
CA HIS A 265 -11.61 -1.40 -8.26
C HIS A 265 -10.17 -0.91 -8.25
N TYR A 266 -9.94 0.38 -8.47
CA TYR A 266 -8.63 1.00 -8.34
C TYR A 266 -8.73 2.07 -7.27
N PHE A 267 -7.95 1.91 -6.21
CA PHE A 267 -7.90 2.82 -5.08
C PHE A 267 -6.57 3.54 -5.06
N ILE A 268 -6.61 4.86 -4.96
CA ILE A 268 -5.44 5.69 -4.67
C ILE A 268 -5.61 6.23 -3.25
N SER A 269 -4.57 6.10 -2.43
CA SER A 269 -4.53 6.63 -1.06
C SER A 269 -3.13 7.12 -0.71
N GLY A 270 -2.64 8.13 -1.41
CA GLY A 270 -1.29 8.69 -1.25
C GLY A 270 -1.22 9.95 -0.37
N MET A 271 -2.15 10.14 0.57
CA MET A 271 -2.20 11.37 1.38
C MET A 271 -1.58 11.22 2.78
N GLY A 272 -0.56 10.37 2.92
CA GLY A 272 0.13 10.18 4.19
C GLY A 272 1.00 11.37 4.61
N GLU A 273 1.37 12.23 3.67
CA GLU A 273 2.13 13.46 3.89
C GLU A 273 1.36 14.66 3.32
N ILE A 274 1.90 15.46 2.39
CA ILE A 274 1.27 16.69 1.89
C ILE A 274 0.22 16.36 0.82
N PRO A 275 -1.09 16.59 1.08
CA PRO A 275 -2.11 16.35 0.09
C PRO A 275 -2.03 17.34 -1.08
N ASN A 276 -2.21 16.83 -2.29
CA ASN A 276 -2.24 17.58 -3.53
C ASN A 276 -3.63 17.49 -4.20
N PRO A 277 -4.43 18.57 -4.19
CA PRO A 277 -5.77 18.59 -4.77
C PRO A 277 -5.80 18.80 -6.29
N ASN A 278 -4.64 18.86 -6.96
CA ASN A 278 -4.56 19.25 -8.37
C ASN A 278 -4.95 18.10 -9.32
N LEU A 279 -6.00 18.32 -10.11
CA LEU A 279 -6.58 17.36 -11.05
C LEU A 279 -6.14 17.57 -12.51
N LYS A 280 -4.83 17.70 -12.72
CA LYS A 280 -4.23 18.01 -14.03
C LYS A 280 -4.60 17.01 -15.14
N ASN A 281 -4.82 15.75 -14.77
CA ASN A 281 -5.05 14.64 -15.70
C ASN A 281 -6.53 14.22 -15.79
N MET A 282 -7.47 15.11 -15.41
CA MET A 282 -8.92 14.83 -15.46
C MET A 282 -9.40 14.24 -16.79
N ASN A 283 -8.87 14.73 -17.92
CA ASN A 283 -9.27 14.30 -19.27
C ASN A 283 -8.21 13.45 -19.98
N HIS A 284 -7.32 12.78 -19.23
CA HIS A 284 -6.26 11.97 -19.83
C HIS A 284 -6.86 10.76 -20.57
N PRO A 285 -6.46 10.47 -21.82
CA PRO A 285 -7.10 9.43 -22.65
C PRO A 285 -6.92 7.99 -22.14
N LEU A 286 -5.92 7.76 -21.27
CA LEU A 286 -5.73 6.46 -20.61
C LEU A 286 -6.64 6.26 -19.40
N ASN A 287 -7.26 7.32 -18.87
CA ASN A 287 -8.24 7.14 -17.79
C ASN A 287 -9.54 6.59 -18.38
N PRO A 288 -10.18 5.64 -17.71
CA PRO A 288 -11.46 5.10 -18.17
C PRO A 288 -12.53 6.20 -18.13
N SER A 289 -13.45 6.15 -19.10
CA SER A 289 -14.58 7.10 -19.17
C SER A 289 -15.72 6.75 -18.21
N GLU A 290 -15.67 5.57 -17.59
CA GLU A 290 -16.71 4.99 -16.75
C GLU A 290 -16.30 5.05 -15.27
N SER A 291 -17.23 5.51 -14.41
CA SER A 291 -17.17 5.64 -12.94
C SER A 291 -15.86 6.07 -12.29
N PHE A 292 -15.85 7.33 -11.85
CA PHE A 292 -14.78 7.96 -11.10
C PHE A 292 -15.36 8.70 -9.89
N ASP A 293 -14.82 8.41 -8.71
CA ASP A 293 -15.05 9.19 -7.50
C ASP A 293 -13.74 9.83 -7.03
N TYR A 294 -13.74 11.16 -6.89
CA TYR A 294 -12.64 11.93 -6.33
C TYR A 294 -12.92 12.33 -4.89
N PHE A 295 -11.95 12.13 -4.00
CA PHE A 295 -12.09 12.45 -2.59
C PHE A 295 -11.09 13.52 -2.17
N THR A 296 -11.58 14.47 -1.38
CA THR A 296 -10.74 15.46 -0.70
C THR A 296 -11.12 15.50 0.76
N ILE A 297 -10.21 15.93 1.62
CA ILE A 297 -10.46 16.18 3.06
C ILE A 297 -11.69 17.10 3.26
N LEU A 298 -12.04 17.92 2.26
CA LEU A 298 -13.13 18.88 2.30
C LEU A 298 -14.48 18.36 1.76
N LYS A 299 -14.53 17.14 1.20
CA LYS A 299 -15.75 16.59 0.60
C LYS A 299 -15.94 15.11 0.97
N PRO A 300 -16.29 14.80 2.23
CA PRO A 300 -16.49 13.43 2.70
C PRO A 300 -17.69 12.76 2.03
N ILE A 301 -17.62 11.44 1.85
CA ILE A 301 -18.72 10.59 1.38
C ILE A 301 -19.82 10.59 2.45
N GLN A 302 -21.08 10.73 2.05
CA GLN A 302 -22.22 10.37 2.91
C GLN A 302 -22.23 8.84 3.05
N GLU A 303 -22.14 8.30 4.28
CA GLU A 303 -22.09 6.85 4.56
C GLU A 303 -23.13 6.03 3.79
N GLU A 304 -24.29 6.62 3.51
CA GLU A 304 -25.40 6.02 2.76
C GLU A 304 -25.09 5.69 1.28
N LYS A 305 -24.01 6.22 0.69
CA LYS A 305 -23.59 5.89 -0.68
C LYS A 305 -22.65 4.68 -0.78
N LEU A 306 -22.21 4.13 0.35
CA LEU A 306 -21.32 2.98 0.39
C LEU A 306 -22.14 1.69 0.36
N GLY A 307 -22.62 1.37 -0.84
CA GLY A 307 -23.35 0.14 -1.11
C GLY A 307 -22.42 -1.08 -1.07
N ILE A 308 -22.87 -2.14 -0.40
CA ILE A 308 -22.27 -3.48 -0.45
C ILE A 308 -22.04 -3.86 -1.93
N LEU A 309 -20.77 -3.96 -2.32
CA LEU A 309 -20.38 -4.37 -3.67
C LEU A 309 -20.51 -5.88 -3.82
N GLU A 310 -21.70 -6.34 -4.24
CA GLU A 310 -21.94 -7.76 -4.51
C GLU A 310 -21.10 -8.25 -5.69
N ARG A 311 -20.31 -9.31 -5.46
CA ARG A 311 -19.68 -10.08 -6.53
C ARG A 311 -20.77 -10.73 -7.37
N LEU A 312 -21.04 -10.19 -8.56
CA LEU A 312 -21.77 -10.90 -9.60
C LEU A 312 -20.86 -12.03 -10.14
N ARG A 313 -20.93 -13.22 -9.51
CA ARG A 313 -20.41 -14.45 -10.14
C ARG A 313 -21.42 -14.86 -11.22
N ASN A 314 -21.01 -14.76 -12.49
CA ASN A 314 -21.48 -15.69 -13.51
C ASN A 314 -20.51 -16.86 -13.56
#